data_AF-A0A5E7KC07-F1
#
_entry.id   AF-A0A5E7KC07-F1
#
_cell.length_a   1.000
_cell.length_b   1.000
_cell.length_c   1.000
_cell.angle_alpha   90.00
_cell.angle_beta   90.00
_cell.angle_gamma   90.00
#
_symmetry.space_group_name_H-M   'P 1'
#
loop_
_entity.id
_entity.type
_entity.pdbx_description
1 polymer ?
#
loop_
_entity_poly.entity_id
_entity_poly.type
_entity_poly.pdbx_seq_one_letter_code
_entity_poly.pdbx_strand_id
1 'polypeptide(L)'
;MRGALLRSGKSGSFTALGETGQPVYRAALQLREAIRRKNPDLVDHLAIPQSDELGNQIDWYSALDGDVIPWSSATEEERVPARRQLEALKTTLEELSQRFLSTESGEQQQGDKAVFGKLLKRVIHIPDENFVYLVQGKPVLTFWGFEHAGTDLNRDPLHCLYQVPPLPPVVEAPVAPVAPVVARPWWRRWWWLLLLPLLLLLLWLLLGLRGCVPLPLVAVDLLPKGVVPVEKQLEEPPLTGNVRTLNGVPVTGTVIGSTTGTGTAVTGTQGLETPGVEGNEGNEGNEADAAPADVSKDPSTDPAKDPAAESPSTPPENKTAPPDVTSPEAEKSAAAKAGPPLSIPPDAADGAAKFLDGQYNAGAGIQDRRTGKPLRLEYQLKDGKGQVTVHQADGSKCSGPVSATMKGGSLAIDSQGQAVCGDGSTYEMPKVNCRPGATTVADCTGGYGTEQFPMSMRQAAEKTE
;
A
#
# COMPACT_ATOMS: atom_id res chain seq x y z
N MET A 1 15.96 18.67 -13.40
CA MET A 1 16.04 18.44 -11.94
C MET A 1 15.21 17.19 -11.66
N ARG A 2 15.62 16.32 -10.73
CA ARG A 2 14.86 15.10 -10.40
C ARG A 2 13.77 15.49 -9.41
N GLY A 3 12.55 15.00 -9.61
CA GLY A 3 11.45 15.22 -8.67
C GLY A 3 11.63 14.38 -7.39
N ALA A 4 10.64 14.42 -6.51
CA ALA A 4 10.69 13.77 -5.20
C ALA A 4 10.95 12.25 -5.29
N LEU A 5 11.75 11.72 -4.37
CA LEU A 5 11.88 10.27 -4.16
C LEU A 5 10.55 9.73 -3.66
N LEU A 6 9.94 8.80 -4.41
CA LEU A 6 8.65 8.20 -4.07
C LEU A 6 8.84 6.94 -3.24
N ARG A 7 9.78 6.08 -3.64
CA ARG A 7 10.03 4.79 -2.99
C ARG A 7 11.40 4.22 -3.30
N SER A 8 11.99 3.52 -2.33
CA SER A 8 13.16 2.66 -2.53
C SER A 8 12.81 1.22 -2.16
N GLY A 9 13.43 0.24 -2.80
CA GLY A 9 13.30 -1.16 -2.40
C GLY A 9 14.21 -2.10 -3.18
N LYS A 10 14.29 -3.36 -2.73
CA LYS A 10 15.15 -4.36 -3.35
C LYS A 10 14.52 -4.91 -4.64
N SER A 11 15.33 -5.07 -5.69
CA SER A 11 14.89 -5.62 -6.97
C SER A 11 14.41 -7.07 -6.86
N GLY A 12 14.94 -7.83 -5.89
CA GLY A 12 14.52 -9.21 -5.60
C GLY A 12 13.32 -9.37 -4.68
N SER A 13 12.70 -8.28 -4.19
CA SER A 13 11.50 -8.36 -3.34
C SER A 13 10.24 -8.77 -4.11
N PHE A 14 10.24 -8.62 -5.44
CA PHE A 14 9.11 -8.88 -6.33
C PHE A 14 9.58 -9.64 -7.56
N THR A 15 8.64 -10.25 -8.29
CA THR A 15 8.94 -10.87 -9.58
C THR A 15 9.02 -9.79 -10.65
N ALA A 16 10.22 -9.58 -11.20
CA ALA A 16 10.43 -8.64 -12.30
C ALA A 16 9.84 -9.21 -13.60
N LEU A 17 8.92 -8.48 -14.21
CA LEU A 17 8.39 -8.82 -15.52
C LEU A 17 9.39 -8.42 -16.60
N GLY A 18 9.39 -9.16 -17.71
CA GLY A 18 10.32 -8.94 -18.80
C GLY A 18 10.00 -9.79 -20.01
N GLU A 19 10.81 -9.64 -21.04
CA GLU A 19 10.78 -10.44 -22.26
C GLU A 19 12.21 -10.87 -22.58
N THR A 20 12.40 -12.13 -23.00
CA THR A 20 13.74 -12.66 -23.39
C THR A 20 14.84 -12.44 -22.34
N GLY A 21 14.50 -12.49 -21.04
CA GLY A 21 15.45 -12.28 -19.95
C GLY A 21 15.80 -10.82 -19.65
N GLN A 22 15.24 -9.86 -20.40
CA GLN A 22 15.37 -8.44 -20.12
C GLN A 22 14.20 -7.95 -19.26
N PRO A 23 14.42 -7.57 -17.99
CA PRO A 23 13.37 -7.04 -17.15
C PRO A 23 13.01 -5.61 -17.55
N VAL A 24 11.73 -5.27 -17.38
CA VAL A 24 11.13 -3.98 -17.74
C VAL A 24 11.90 -2.79 -17.14
N TYR A 25 12.25 -2.87 -15.84
CA TYR A 25 12.93 -1.77 -15.15
C TYR A 25 14.33 -1.46 -15.71
N ARG A 26 15.03 -2.44 -16.32
CA ARG A 26 16.33 -2.19 -16.96
C ARG A 26 16.18 -1.48 -18.31
N ALA A 27 15.07 -1.70 -19.01
CA ALA A 27 14.73 -0.99 -20.23
C ALA A 27 13.99 0.34 -19.97
N ALA A 28 13.91 0.78 -18.71
CA ALA A 28 12.94 1.79 -18.31
C ALA A 28 13.12 3.14 -18.99
N LEU A 29 14.36 3.61 -19.16
CA LEU A 29 14.62 4.89 -19.85
C LEU A 29 14.15 4.85 -21.30
N GLN A 30 14.35 3.73 -21.99
CA GLN A 30 13.93 3.56 -23.39
C GLN A 30 12.39 3.49 -23.50
N LEU A 31 11.75 2.74 -22.60
CA LEU A 31 10.29 2.63 -22.54
C LEU A 31 9.64 3.99 -22.25
N ARG A 32 10.13 4.71 -21.23
CA ARG A 32 9.66 6.06 -20.90
C ARG A 32 9.83 7.01 -22.07
N GLU A 33 10.97 6.97 -22.75
CA GLU A 33 11.24 7.84 -23.89
C GLU A 33 10.29 7.55 -25.06
N ALA A 34 9.99 6.28 -25.35
CA ALA A 34 9.02 5.92 -26.37
C ALA A 34 7.60 6.41 -26.01
N ILE A 35 7.19 6.25 -24.75
CA ILE A 35 5.89 6.74 -24.25
C ILE A 35 5.83 8.26 -24.34
N ARG A 36 6.88 8.98 -23.91
CA ARG A 36 6.97 10.44 -23.98
C ARG A 36 6.82 10.97 -25.40
N ARG A 37 7.41 10.28 -26.39
CA ARG A 37 7.28 10.65 -27.82
C ARG A 37 5.86 10.49 -28.34
N LYS A 38 5.09 9.54 -27.81
CA LYS A 38 3.67 9.34 -28.17
C LYS A 38 2.77 10.32 -27.44
N ASN A 39 2.96 10.49 -26.13
CA ASN A 39 2.23 11.43 -25.30
C ASN A 39 3.09 11.87 -24.10
N PRO A 40 3.59 13.13 -24.10
CA PRO A 40 4.43 13.65 -23.01
C PRO A 40 3.74 13.61 -21.65
N ASP A 41 2.43 13.83 -21.56
CA ASP A 41 1.73 13.89 -20.28
C ASP A 41 1.63 12.53 -19.59
N LEU A 42 1.66 11.44 -20.36
CA LEU A 42 1.51 10.08 -19.84
C LEU A 42 2.81 9.51 -19.26
N VAL A 43 3.97 10.01 -19.69
CA VAL A 43 5.25 9.54 -19.14
C VAL A 43 5.41 9.96 -17.68
N ASP A 44 4.74 11.04 -17.27
CA ASP A 44 4.74 11.53 -15.89
C ASP A 44 4.05 10.57 -14.93
N HIS A 45 3.19 9.67 -15.44
CA HIS A 45 2.58 8.61 -14.63
C HIS A 45 3.51 7.46 -14.29
N LEU A 46 4.71 7.43 -14.86
CA LEU A 46 5.72 6.46 -14.52
C LEU A 46 6.76 7.16 -13.64
N ALA A 47 7.23 6.48 -12.59
CA ALA A 47 8.42 6.92 -11.86
C ALA A 47 9.70 6.57 -12.65
N ILE A 48 10.79 7.30 -12.38
CA ILE A 48 12.11 7.09 -12.97
C ILE A 48 12.88 6.13 -12.04
N PRO A 49 13.12 4.86 -12.43
CA PRO A 49 13.94 3.95 -11.64
C PRO A 49 15.42 4.30 -11.75
N GLN A 50 16.13 4.21 -10.63
CA GLN A 50 17.59 4.32 -10.53
C GLN A 50 18.08 3.12 -9.72
N SER A 51 18.80 2.22 -10.38
CA SER A 51 19.45 1.11 -9.69
C SER A 51 20.76 1.56 -9.05
N ASP A 52 21.10 0.98 -7.91
CA ASP A 52 22.43 1.10 -7.32
C ASP A 52 23.49 0.37 -8.17
N GLU A 53 24.77 0.58 -7.84
CA GLU A 53 25.90 -0.02 -8.57
C GLU A 53 25.84 -1.55 -8.62
N LEU A 54 25.26 -2.16 -7.58
CA LEU A 54 25.10 -3.61 -7.45
C LEU A 54 23.81 -4.13 -8.11
N GLY A 55 22.90 -3.27 -8.55
CA GLY A 55 21.59 -3.63 -9.11
C GLY A 55 20.62 -4.30 -8.13
N ASN A 56 20.92 -4.25 -6.83
CA ASN A 56 20.13 -4.90 -5.79
C ASN A 56 19.03 -3.98 -5.25
N GLN A 57 19.24 -2.67 -5.28
CA GLN A 57 18.29 -1.67 -4.83
C GLN A 57 17.85 -0.78 -6.00
N ILE A 58 16.57 -0.39 -6.01
CA ILE A 58 16.00 0.51 -6.99
C ILE A 58 15.29 1.65 -6.25
N ASP A 59 15.71 2.87 -6.55
CA ASP A 59 15.07 4.11 -6.11
C ASP A 59 14.17 4.64 -7.24
N TRP A 60 12.95 5.00 -6.89
CA TRP A 60 11.92 5.45 -7.83
C TRP A 60 11.59 6.92 -7.58
N TYR A 61 11.89 7.76 -8.55
CA TYR A 61 11.69 9.21 -8.46
C TYR A 61 10.51 9.68 -9.31
N SER A 62 9.77 10.67 -8.82
CA SER A 62 8.80 11.38 -9.63
C SER A 62 9.50 12.23 -10.70
N ALA A 63 8.90 12.35 -11.88
CA ALA A 63 9.30 13.36 -12.87
C ALA A 63 8.72 14.75 -12.52
N LEU A 64 7.68 14.78 -11.69
CA LEU A 64 6.98 15.97 -11.24
C LEU A 64 7.51 16.42 -9.87
N ASP A 65 7.56 17.73 -9.67
CA ASP A 65 7.79 18.36 -8.38
C ASP A 65 6.46 18.60 -7.65
N GLY A 66 6.42 18.38 -6.35
CA GLY A 66 5.22 18.62 -5.55
C GLY A 66 5.11 17.74 -4.32
N ASP A 67 3.95 17.83 -3.68
CA ASP A 67 3.61 16.96 -2.57
C ASP A 67 3.31 15.54 -3.06
N VAL A 68 3.68 14.55 -2.26
CA VAL A 68 3.56 13.13 -2.58
C VAL A 68 2.54 12.51 -1.64
N ILE A 69 1.40 12.14 -2.19
CA ILE A 69 0.29 11.53 -1.44
C ILE A 69 0.21 10.04 -1.80
N PRO A 70 0.51 9.11 -0.90
CA PRO A 70 0.31 7.68 -1.15
C PRO A 70 -1.15 7.37 -1.51
N TRP A 71 -1.37 6.44 -2.44
CA TRP A 71 -2.71 6.05 -2.90
C TRP A 71 -3.65 5.70 -1.75
N SER A 72 -3.16 4.93 -0.77
CA SER A 72 -3.91 4.52 0.42
C SER A 72 -4.38 5.69 1.29
N SER A 73 -3.74 6.85 1.18
CA SER A 73 -4.12 8.08 1.89
C SER A 73 -4.89 9.09 1.06
N ALA A 74 -4.95 8.91 -0.26
CA ALA A 74 -5.73 9.76 -1.15
C ALA A 74 -7.24 9.61 -0.88
N THR A 75 -7.96 10.71 -0.95
CA THR A 75 -9.43 10.71 -0.86
C THR A 75 -10.04 10.08 -2.12
N GLU A 76 -11.28 9.61 -2.02
CA GLU A 76 -11.96 9.03 -3.19
C GLU A 76 -12.15 10.06 -4.31
N GLU A 77 -12.33 11.33 -3.95
CA GLU A 77 -12.41 12.47 -4.88
C GLU A 77 -11.12 12.66 -5.68
N GLU A 78 -9.95 12.39 -5.09
CA GLU A 78 -8.65 12.41 -5.77
C GLU A 78 -8.38 11.12 -6.56
N ARG A 79 -8.83 9.97 -6.04
CA ARG A 79 -8.62 8.65 -6.69
C ARG A 79 -9.42 8.48 -7.97
N VAL A 80 -10.64 9.00 -8.04
CA VAL A 80 -11.50 8.89 -9.24
C VAL A 80 -10.85 9.46 -10.50
N PRO A 81 -10.39 10.74 -10.55
CA PRO A 81 -9.71 11.28 -11.71
C PRO A 81 -8.36 10.60 -11.95
N ALA A 82 -7.66 10.16 -10.90
CA ALA A 82 -6.39 9.44 -11.04
C ALA A 82 -6.56 8.07 -11.72
N ARG A 83 -7.59 7.28 -11.37
CA ARG A 83 -7.87 6.01 -12.06
C ARG A 83 -8.12 6.22 -13.55
N ARG A 84 -8.87 7.26 -13.93
CA ARG A 84 -9.10 7.60 -15.35
C ARG A 84 -7.79 7.90 -16.10
N GLN A 85 -6.86 8.59 -15.46
CA GLN A 85 -5.53 8.86 -16.05
C GLN A 85 -4.72 7.57 -16.24
N LEU A 86 -4.76 6.64 -15.28
CA LEU A 86 -4.10 5.34 -15.40
C LEU A 86 -4.74 4.44 -16.45
N GLU A 87 -6.06 4.47 -16.61
CA GLU A 87 -6.74 3.77 -17.71
C GLU A 87 -6.32 4.36 -19.07
N ALA A 88 -6.19 5.68 -19.19
CA ALA A 88 -5.69 6.30 -20.41
C ALA A 88 -4.23 5.89 -20.72
N LEU A 89 -3.39 5.79 -19.68
CA LEU A 89 -2.04 5.24 -19.81
C LEU A 89 -2.08 3.78 -20.30
N LYS A 90 -2.94 2.93 -19.72
CA LYS A 90 -3.12 1.53 -20.11
C LYS A 90 -3.48 1.38 -21.58
N THR A 91 -4.48 2.13 -22.04
CA THR A 91 -4.90 2.11 -23.44
C THR A 91 -3.78 2.56 -24.37
N THR A 92 -3.04 3.61 -23.99
CA THR A 92 -1.92 4.11 -24.81
C THR A 92 -0.77 3.12 -24.89
N LEU A 93 -0.45 2.42 -23.80
CA LEU A 93 0.57 1.37 -23.78
C LEU A 93 0.18 0.19 -24.67
N GLU A 94 -1.09 -0.23 -24.65
CA GLU A 94 -1.57 -1.30 -25.53
C GLU A 94 -1.54 -0.88 -27.02
N GLU A 95 -1.94 0.34 -27.35
CA GLU A 95 -1.84 0.88 -28.72
C GLU A 95 -0.38 0.93 -29.19
N LEU A 96 0.53 1.41 -28.33
CA LEU A 96 1.96 1.50 -28.63
C LEU A 96 2.55 0.10 -28.80
N SER A 97 2.18 -0.85 -27.93
CA SER A 97 2.56 -2.26 -28.05
C SER A 97 2.12 -2.84 -29.40
N GLN A 98 0.83 -2.70 -29.76
CA GLN A 98 0.29 -3.22 -31.02
C GLN A 98 1.02 -2.64 -32.24
N ARG A 99 1.32 -1.33 -32.23
CA ARG A 99 2.08 -0.70 -33.30
C ARG A 99 3.46 -1.33 -33.50
N PHE A 100 4.18 -1.62 -32.42
CA PHE A 100 5.50 -2.27 -32.50
C PHE A 100 5.39 -3.74 -32.94
N LEU A 101 4.31 -4.43 -32.58
CA LEU A 101 4.07 -5.82 -32.98
C LEU A 101 3.60 -5.97 -34.43
N SER A 102 2.90 -4.97 -34.99
CA SER A 102 2.38 -5.00 -36.36
C SER A 102 3.34 -4.45 -37.42
N THR A 103 4.46 -3.83 -37.04
CA THR A 103 5.38 -3.21 -38.01
C THR A 103 6.31 -4.26 -38.62
N GLU A 104 6.11 -4.59 -39.90
CA GLU A 104 7.06 -5.40 -40.66
C GLU A 104 8.34 -4.59 -40.92
N SER A 105 9.45 -5.03 -40.33
CA SER A 105 10.80 -4.49 -40.53
C SER A 105 11.72 -5.66 -40.91
N GLY A 106 12.91 -5.40 -41.44
CA GLY A 106 13.86 -6.49 -41.77
C GLY A 106 14.14 -7.40 -40.56
N GLU A 107 14.46 -8.68 -40.81
CA GLU A 107 14.46 -9.79 -39.83
C GLU A 107 15.09 -9.45 -38.46
N GLN A 108 16.25 -8.76 -38.45
CA GLN A 108 16.94 -8.38 -37.20
C GLN A 108 16.19 -7.26 -36.43
N GLN A 109 15.70 -6.23 -37.14
CA GLN A 109 14.95 -5.13 -36.54
C GLN A 109 13.54 -5.55 -36.12
N GLN A 110 13.02 -6.63 -36.71
CA GLN A 110 11.73 -7.20 -36.34
C GLN A 110 11.79 -7.85 -34.94
N GLY A 111 12.86 -8.58 -34.63
CA GLY A 111 13.07 -9.20 -33.32
C GLY A 111 13.07 -8.17 -32.18
N ASP A 112 13.92 -7.14 -32.28
CA ASP A 112 14.04 -6.11 -31.25
C ASP A 112 12.76 -5.30 -31.07
N LYS A 113 12.09 -4.93 -32.17
CA LYS A 113 10.79 -4.23 -32.10
C LYS A 113 9.70 -5.11 -31.49
N ALA A 114 9.68 -6.40 -31.80
CA ALA A 114 8.73 -7.33 -31.22
C ALA A 114 8.95 -7.50 -29.70
N VAL A 115 10.21 -7.64 -29.27
CA VAL A 115 10.58 -7.68 -27.84
C VAL A 115 10.14 -6.39 -27.14
N PHE A 116 10.45 -5.23 -27.72
CA PHE A 116 10.02 -3.94 -27.19
C PHE A 116 8.49 -3.81 -27.10
N GLY A 117 7.79 -4.24 -28.14
CA GLY A 117 6.32 -4.32 -28.19
C GLY A 117 5.75 -5.14 -27.04
N LYS A 118 6.32 -6.31 -26.75
CA LYS A 118 5.91 -7.16 -25.63
C LYS A 118 6.26 -6.56 -24.26
N LEU A 119 7.42 -5.91 -24.13
CA LEU A 119 7.82 -5.23 -22.89
C LEU A 119 6.83 -4.13 -22.51
N LEU A 120 6.29 -3.38 -23.48
CA LEU A 120 5.30 -2.33 -23.22
C LEU A 120 4.02 -2.84 -22.55
N LYS A 121 3.57 -4.06 -22.87
CA LYS A 121 2.41 -4.67 -22.20
C LYS A 121 2.67 -4.90 -20.71
N ARG A 122 3.93 -5.13 -20.34
CA ARG A 122 4.35 -5.40 -18.96
C ARG A 122 4.53 -4.13 -18.13
N VAL A 123 4.68 -2.96 -18.76
CA VAL A 123 4.99 -1.69 -18.06
C VAL A 123 3.97 -1.36 -16.99
N ILE A 124 2.67 -1.50 -17.26
CA ILE A 124 1.63 -1.01 -16.33
C ILE A 124 1.42 -1.89 -15.09
N HIS A 125 2.04 -3.07 -15.04
CA HIS A 125 1.90 -3.97 -13.91
C HIS A 125 2.62 -3.41 -12.68
N ILE A 126 1.92 -3.42 -11.55
CA ILE A 126 2.43 -3.03 -10.24
C ILE A 126 2.07 -4.14 -9.23
N PRO A 127 2.86 -4.33 -8.15
CA PRO A 127 2.55 -5.37 -7.17
C PRO A 127 1.20 -5.15 -6.45
N ASP A 128 0.95 -3.94 -5.96
CA ASP A 128 -0.29 -3.56 -5.26
C ASP A 128 -0.49 -2.03 -5.20
N GLU A 129 -1.58 -1.59 -4.56
CA GLU A 129 -1.94 -0.17 -4.46
C GLU A 129 -0.92 0.70 -3.71
N ASN A 130 -0.06 0.12 -2.85
CA ASN A 130 0.94 0.88 -2.10
C ASN A 130 2.09 1.39 -2.99
N PHE A 131 2.11 0.99 -4.25
CA PHE A 131 3.10 1.41 -5.24
C PHE A 131 2.61 2.57 -6.11
N VAL A 132 1.45 3.14 -5.80
CA VAL A 132 0.88 4.30 -6.49
C VAL A 132 0.90 5.52 -5.57
N TYR A 133 1.30 6.65 -6.12
CA TYR A 133 1.38 7.93 -5.43
C TYR A 133 0.70 9.00 -6.27
N LEU A 134 0.05 9.98 -5.65
CA LEU A 134 -0.42 11.18 -6.35
C LEU A 134 0.60 12.29 -6.13
N VAL A 135 1.04 12.91 -7.23
CA VAL A 135 1.91 14.08 -7.24
C VAL A 135 1.21 15.16 -8.05
N GLN A 136 0.83 16.26 -7.40
CA GLN A 136 0.02 17.32 -8.03
C GLN A 136 -1.29 16.81 -8.68
N GLY A 137 -1.94 15.83 -8.03
CA GLY A 137 -3.16 15.19 -8.55
C GLY A 137 -2.96 14.24 -9.74
N LYS A 138 -1.72 14.03 -10.21
CA LYS A 138 -1.37 13.00 -11.20
C LYS A 138 -0.91 11.72 -10.49
N PRO A 139 -1.43 10.54 -10.85
CA PRO A 139 -0.93 9.27 -10.32
C PRO A 139 0.42 8.91 -10.93
N VAL A 140 1.38 8.54 -10.10
CA VAL A 140 2.73 8.11 -10.47
C VAL A 140 2.95 6.70 -9.92
N LEU A 141 3.22 5.76 -10.82
CA LEU A 141 3.48 4.36 -10.53
C LEU A 141 4.96 4.17 -10.15
N THR A 142 5.22 3.45 -9.08
CA THR A 142 6.54 2.91 -8.70
C THR A 142 6.54 1.39 -8.85
N PHE A 143 7.71 0.76 -8.96
CA PHE A 143 7.80 -0.70 -9.20
C PHE A 143 6.94 -1.17 -10.39
N TRP A 144 6.81 -0.32 -11.39
CA TRP A 144 6.11 -0.69 -12.62
C TRP A 144 6.94 -1.73 -13.39
N GLY A 145 6.28 -2.73 -13.96
CA GLY A 145 6.94 -3.94 -14.47
C GLY A 145 7.31 -4.97 -13.41
N PHE A 146 6.69 -4.93 -12.23
CA PHE A 146 6.84 -5.96 -11.19
C PHE A 146 5.49 -6.50 -10.72
N GLU A 147 5.50 -7.69 -10.15
CA GLU A 147 4.34 -8.33 -9.54
C GLU A 147 4.71 -9.14 -8.29
N HIS A 148 3.68 -9.49 -7.50
CA HIS A 148 3.84 -10.48 -6.43
C HIS A 148 4.05 -11.88 -7.02
N ALA A 149 4.88 -12.69 -6.38
CA ALA A 149 5.14 -14.06 -6.81
C ALA A 149 3.83 -14.87 -6.84
N GLY A 150 3.59 -15.60 -7.94
CA GLY A 150 2.39 -16.44 -8.11
C GLY A 150 1.12 -15.70 -8.54
N THR A 151 1.23 -14.42 -8.95
CA THR A 151 0.11 -13.67 -9.51
C THR A 151 -0.28 -14.18 -10.91
N ASP A 152 -1.58 -14.20 -11.22
CA ASP A 152 -2.06 -14.48 -12.58
C ASP A 152 -1.74 -13.28 -13.50
N LEU A 153 -0.89 -13.53 -14.50
CA LEU A 153 -0.48 -12.55 -15.52
C LEU A 153 -1.64 -12.01 -16.38
N ASN A 154 -2.76 -12.73 -16.46
CA ASN A 154 -3.93 -12.30 -17.21
C ASN A 154 -4.88 -11.40 -16.40
N ARG A 155 -4.62 -11.23 -15.10
CA ARG A 155 -5.40 -10.33 -14.25
C ARG A 155 -5.17 -8.88 -14.70
N ASP A 156 -6.23 -8.08 -14.64
CA ASP A 156 -6.13 -6.65 -14.92
C ASP A 156 -5.13 -5.98 -13.94
N PRO A 157 -4.04 -5.36 -14.43
CA PRO A 157 -2.99 -4.78 -13.60
C PRO A 157 -3.49 -3.63 -12.71
N LEU A 158 -4.56 -2.92 -13.11
CA LEU A 158 -5.10 -1.81 -12.33
C LEU A 158 -6.19 -2.25 -11.33
N HIS A 159 -6.54 -3.55 -11.29
CA HIS A 159 -7.62 -4.05 -10.44
C HIS A 159 -7.40 -3.75 -8.95
N CYS A 160 -6.15 -3.74 -8.48
CA CYS A 160 -5.82 -3.41 -7.10
C CYS A 160 -6.28 -2.00 -6.68
N LEU A 161 -6.44 -1.06 -7.61
CA LEU A 161 -6.83 0.33 -7.35
C LEU A 161 -8.34 0.53 -7.18
N TYR A 162 -9.12 -0.50 -7.47
CA TYR A 162 -10.59 -0.51 -7.33
C TYR A 162 -11.07 -1.27 -6.10
N GLN A 163 -10.15 -1.84 -5.31
CA GLN A 163 -10.50 -2.49 -4.07
C GLN A 163 -10.89 -1.43 -3.05
N VAL A 164 -12.20 -1.26 -2.83
CA VAL A 164 -12.70 -0.47 -1.72
C VAL A 164 -12.28 -1.20 -0.45
N PRO A 165 -11.54 -0.57 0.48
CA PRO A 165 -11.25 -1.16 1.78
C PRO A 165 -12.57 -1.68 2.34
N PRO A 166 -12.64 -2.91 2.88
CA PRO A 166 -13.87 -3.40 3.47
C PRO A 166 -14.31 -2.32 4.45
N LEU A 167 -15.51 -1.76 4.21
CA LEU A 167 -16.13 -0.81 5.12
C LEU A 167 -15.92 -1.41 6.51
N PRO A 168 -15.30 -0.69 7.46
CA PRO A 168 -15.28 -1.17 8.83
C PRO A 168 -16.72 -1.57 9.14
N PRO A 169 -16.96 -2.72 9.79
CA PRO A 169 -18.32 -3.10 10.16
C PRO A 169 -18.93 -1.85 10.75
N VAL A 170 -20.06 -1.39 10.21
CA VAL A 170 -20.75 -0.22 10.70
C VAL A 170 -20.95 -0.49 12.19
N VAL A 171 -20.06 0.05 13.01
CA VAL A 171 -20.28 0.16 14.43
C VAL A 171 -21.42 1.15 14.42
N GLU A 172 -22.63 0.64 14.66
CA GLU A 172 -23.77 1.48 14.97
C GLU A 172 -23.24 2.60 15.85
N ALA A 173 -23.32 3.84 15.35
CA ALA A 173 -22.87 5.00 16.10
C ALA A 173 -23.39 4.83 17.53
N PRO A 174 -22.56 4.98 18.57
CA PRO A 174 -23.03 4.84 19.94
C PRO A 174 -24.23 5.76 20.06
N VAL A 175 -25.40 5.14 20.23
CA VAL A 175 -26.65 5.85 20.47
C VAL A 175 -26.33 6.83 21.58
N ALA A 176 -26.52 8.13 21.31
CA ALA A 176 -26.29 9.21 22.25
C ALA A 176 -26.75 8.77 23.65
N PRO A 177 -25.99 9.07 24.72
CA PRO A 177 -26.21 8.48 26.03
C PRO A 177 -27.69 8.60 26.38
N VAL A 178 -28.36 7.44 26.38
CA VAL A 178 -29.73 7.31 26.85
C VAL A 178 -29.75 7.93 28.24
N ALA A 179 -30.63 8.92 28.41
CA ALA A 179 -30.91 9.59 29.66
C ALA A 179 -30.90 8.57 30.82
N PRO A 180 -30.38 8.93 32.00
CA PRO A 180 -30.18 7.97 33.09
C PRO A 180 -31.49 7.22 33.35
N VAL A 181 -31.44 5.91 33.16
CA VAL A 181 -32.49 5.00 33.57
C VAL A 181 -32.67 5.22 35.07
N VAL A 182 -33.76 5.91 35.43
CA VAL A 182 -34.20 6.04 36.80
C VAL A 182 -34.35 4.63 37.34
N ALA A 183 -33.43 4.21 38.20
CA ALA A 183 -33.52 2.96 38.90
C ALA A 183 -34.87 2.94 39.62
N ARG A 184 -35.76 2.05 39.17
CA ARG A 184 -37.08 1.91 39.79
C ARG A 184 -36.86 1.58 41.27
N PRO A 185 -37.47 2.32 42.20
CA PRO A 185 -37.20 2.15 43.63
C PRO A 185 -37.61 0.74 44.05
N TRP A 186 -36.69 -0.01 44.67
CA TRP A 186 -36.91 -1.41 45.03
C TRP A 186 -38.15 -1.58 45.93
N TRP A 187 -38.56 -0.53 46.65
CA TRP A 187 -39.70 -0.51 47.57
C TRP A 187 -41.04 -0.79 46.86
N ARG A 188 -41.14 -0.56 45.55
CA ARG A 188 -42.36 -0.84 44.77
C ARG A 188 -42.62 -2.34 44.59
N ARG A 189 -41.60 -3.19 44.78
CA ARG A 189 -41.70 -4.66 44.71
C ARG A 189 -42.18 -5.28 46.02
N TRP A 190 -42.09 -4.54 47.14
CA TRP A 190 -42.63 -4.95 48.44
C TRP A 190 -44.06 -4.46 48.68
N TRP A 191 -44.58 -3.52 47.88
CA TRP A 191 -45.97 -3.06 48.01
C TRP A 191 -47.00 -4.19 47.71
N TRP A 192 -46.66 -5.14 46.83
CA TRP A 192 -47.52 -6.29 46.54
C TRP A 192 -47.61 -7.28 47.72
N LEU A 193 -46.62 -7.31 48.61
CA LEU A 193 -46.66 -8.10 49.85
C LEU A 193 -47.64 -7.53 50.88
N LEU A 194 -48.00 -6.24 50.82
CA LEU A 194 -49.07 -5.65 51.64
C LEU A 194 -50.47 -5.85 51.03
N LEU A 195 -50.58 -5.99 49.70
CA LEU A 195 -51.85 -6.29 49.04
C LEU A 195 -52.32 -7.72 49.29
N LEU A 196 -51.40 -8.68 49.46
CA LEU A 196 -51.72 -10.09 49.70
C LEU A 196 -52.48 -10.36 51.03
N PRO A 197 -52.08 -9.81 52.20
CA PRO A 197 -52.86 -9.95 53.43
C PRO A 197 -54.18 -9.16 53.36
N LEU A 198 -54.23 -8.01 52.67
CA LEU A 198 -55.48 -7.27 52.46
C LEU A 198 -56.47 -8.05 51.60
N LEU A 199 -55.98 -8.69 50.53
CA LEU A 199 -56.79 -9.56 49.66
C LEU A 199 -57.25 -10.81 50.40
N LEU A 200 -56.42 -11.42 51.24
CA LEU A 200 -56.81 -12.54 52.09
C LEU A 200 -57.88 -12.13 53.12
N LEU A 201 -57.75 -10.95 53.73
CA LEU A 201 -58.75 -10.42 54.66
C LEU A 201 -60.07 -10.10 53.94
N LEU A 202 -60.01 -9.52 52.74
CA LEU A 202 -61.18 -9.28 51.89
C LEU A 202 -61.82 -10.60 51.43
N LEU A 203 -61.02 -11.60 51.05
CA LEU A 203 -61.51 -12.93 50.67
C LEU A 203 -62.17 -13.64 51.86
N TRP A 204 -61.58 -13.54 53.06
CA TRP A 204 -62.16 -14.09 54.28
C TRP A 204 -63.48 -13.39 54.63
N LEU A 205 -63.55 -12.07 54.48
CA LEU A 205 -64.78 -11.30 54.62
C LEU A 205 -65.82 -11.75 53.58
N LEU A 206 -65.43 -11.88 52.31
CA LEU A 206 -66.30 -12.32 51.23
C LEU A 206 -66.76 -13.78 51.38
N LEU A 207 -65.93 -14.69 51.90
CA LEU A 207 -66.33 -16.06 52.22
C LEU A 207 -67.29 -16.11 53.41
N GLY A 208 -67.06 -15.26 54.43
CA GLY A 208 -68.01 -15.05 55.52
C GLY A 208 -69.36 -14.48 55.04
N LEU A 209 -69.35 -13.62 54.03
CA LEU A 209 -70.53 -13.04 53.38
C LEU A 209 -71.16 -13.96 52.30
N ARG A 210 -70.44 -14.96 51.78
CA ARG A 210 -70.89 -15.93 50.76
C ARG A 210 -71.37 -17.25 51.36
N GLY A 211 -71.48 -17.36 52.68
CA GLY A 211 -72.26 -18.42 53.35
C GLY A 211 -73.76 -18.37 53.03
N CYS A 212 -74.22 -17.35 52.33
CA CYS A 212 -75.51 -17.31 51.66
C CYS A 212 -75.27 -17.12 50.15
N VAL A 213 -75.34 -18.20 49.38
CA VAL A 213 -76.07 -18.35 48.10
C VAL A 213 -75.52 -19.59 47.35
N PRO A 214 -76.38 -20.54 46.95
CA PRO A 214 -75.98 -21.82 46.35
C PRO A 214 -75.62 -21.71 44.85
N LEU A 215 -74.62 -22.49 44.44
CA LEU A 215 -74.14 -22.66 43.06
C LEU A 215 -75.09 -23.54 42.22
N PRO A 216 -75.26 -23.26 40.92
CA PRO A 216 -75.60 -24.28 39.94
C PRO A 216 -74.40 -24.63 39.04
N LEU A 217 -74.19 -25.93 38.93
CA LEU A 217 -73.26 -26.64 38.05
C LEU A 217 -73.74 -26.57 36.60
N VAL A 218 -72.85 -26.24 35.66
CA VAL A 218 -73.04 -26.55 34.24
C VAL A 218 -71.83 -27.33 33.76
N ALA A 219 -72.11 -28.58 33.41
CA ALA A 219 -71.20 -29.50 32.76
C ALA A 219 -71.14 -29.19 31.26
N VAL A 220 -69.93 -29.04 30.72
CA VAL A 220 -69.65 -29.26 29.31
C VAL A 220 -68.30 -29.97 29.22
N ASP A 221 -68.39 -31.28 28.95
CA ASP A 221 -67.34 -32.07 28.34
C ASP A 221 -66.84 -31.38 27.08
N LEU A 222 -65.52 -31.34 26.89
CA LEU A 222 -64.83 -31.68 25.64
C LEU A 222 -63.30 -31.55 25.84
N LEU A 223 -62.67 -32.72 25.85
CA LEU A 223 -61.28 -33.04 25.46
C LEU A 223 -60.09 -32.30 26.13
N PRO A 224 -59.29 -33.02 26.94
CA PRO A 224 -57.92 -32.66 27.24
C PRO A 224 -56.90 -33.57 26.54
N LYS A 225 -55.73 -32.97 26.26
CA LYS A 225 -54.39 -33.60 26.22
C LYS A 225 -54.17 -34.64 25.12
N GLY A 226 -52.99 -34.84 24.56
CA GLY A 226 -51.62 -34.43 24.84
C GLY A 226 -50.77 -35.28 23.88
N VAL A 227 -49.69 -34.75 23.31
CA VAL A 227 -48.30 -35.19 23.58
C VAL A 227 -48.26 -36.57 24.30
N VAL A 228 -47.60 -37.63 23.84
CA VAL A 228 -46.27 -37.83 23.21
C VAL A 228 -46.22 -39.29 22.63
N PRO A 229 -45.05 -39.91 22.38
CA PRO A 229 -44.35 -40.18 21.12
C PRO A 229 -44.58 -41.63 20.60
N VAL A 230 -43.85 -42.09 19.56
CA VAL A 230 -43.17 -43.41 19.47
C VAL A 230 -42.69 -43.68 18.03
N GLU A 231 -41.37 -43.67 17.88
CA GLU A 231 -40.48 -44.70 17.30
C GLU A 231 -40.98 -45.63 16.15
N LYS A 232 -40.18 -45.63 15.07
CA LYS A 232 -39.88 -46.71 14.09
C LYS A 232 -40.98 -47.27 13.17
N GLN A 233 -40.80 -47.04 11.87
CA GLN A 233 -40.48 -48.03 10.81
C GLN A 233 -40.65 -47.33 9.44
N LEU A 234 -39.67 -47.41 8.54
CA LEU A 234 -39.65 -48.38 7.42
C LEU A 234 -41.00 -48.49 6.71
N GLU A 235 -41.16 -47.77 5.59
CA GLU A 235 -41.53 -48.31 4.26
C GLU A 235 -41.90 -47.13 3.32
N GLU A 236 -41.33 -47.09 2.11
CA GLU A 236 -41.87 -46.31 0.97
C GLU A 236 -43.21 -46.90 0.50
N PRO A 237 -44.04 -46.13 -0.24
CA PRO A 237 -44.26 -46.46 -1.66
C PRO A 237 -44.74 -45.25 -2.53
N PRO A 238 -45.13 -45.41 -3.80
CA PRO A 238 -44.34 -45.99 -4.89
C PRO A 238 -44.34 -45.12 -6.18
N LEU A 239 -43.40 -45.51 -7.03
CA LEU A 239 -43.31 -45.45 -8.50
C LEU A 239 -44.56 -45.09 -9.33
N THR A 240 -44.32 -44.18 -10.29
CA THR A 240 -44.88 -44.17 -11.66
C THR A 240 -43.82 -43.45 -12.52
N GLY A 241 -43.31 -43.91 -13.67
CA GLY A 241 -43.52 -45.10 -14.47
C GLY A 241 -42.53 -45.11 -15.66
N ASN A 242 -42.00 -46.30 -15.95
CA ASN A 242 -41.65 -46.92 -17.24
C ASN A 242 -40.80 -46.20 -18.34
N VAL A 243 -39.52 -46.61 -18.39
CA VAL A 243 -38.81 -47.33 -19.49
C VAL A 243 -38.79 -46.75 -20.91
N ARG A 244 -37.57 -46.41 -21.37
CA ARG A 244 -37.00 -46.93 -22.63
C ARG A 244 -35.52 -47.28 -22.43
N THR A 245 -35.16 -48.51 -22.81
CA THR A 245 -33.82 -49.10 -22.81
C THR A 245 -33.17 -48.94 -24.19
N LEU A 246 -31.83 -48.93 -24.24
CA LEU A 246 -31.06 -49.68 -25.23
C LEU A 246 -29.62 -49.90 -24.72
N ASN A 247 -29.15 -51.15 -24.75
CA ASN A 247 -27.80 -51.63 -24.37
C ASN A 247 -27.37 -51.45 -22.91
N GLY A 248 -28.05 -52.21 -22.03
CA GLY A 248 -27.67 -52.35 -20.63
C GLY A 248 -26.27 -52.95 -20.44
N VAL A 249 -25.50 -52.31 -19.56
CA VAL A 249 -25.08 -52.81 -18.24
C VAL A 249 -24.48 -51.60 -17.49
N PRO A 250 -25.06 -51.17 -16.35
CA PRO A 250 -24.47 -50.14 -15.51
C PRO A 250 -23.40 -50.75 -14.59
N VAL A 251 -22.23 -50.10 -14.50
CA VAL A 251 -21.28 -50.34 -13.40
C VAL A 251 -20.91 -48.99 -12.79
N THR A 252 -21.49 -48.71 -11.63
CA THR A 252 -21.02 -47.72 -10.67
C THR A 252 -20.09 -48.43 -9.70
N GLY A 253 -18.81 -48.08 -9.69
CA GLY A 253 -17.83 -48.59 -8.74
C GLY A 253 -16.81 -47.51 -8.42
N THR A 254 -16.94 -46.90 -7.25
CA THR A 254 -15.91 -46.08 -6.62
C THR A 254 -15.14 -46.97 -5.65
N VAL A 255 -13.82 -47.09 -5.81
CA VAL A 255 -12.94 -47.72 -4.82
C VAL A 255 -11.83 -46.73 -4.47
N ILE A 256 -11.75 -46.42 -3.18
CA ILE A 256 -10.62 -45.79 -2.50
C ILE A 256 -9.90 -46.92 -1.76
N GLY A 257 -8.57 -47.00 -1.83
CA GLY A 257 -7.80 -47.78 -0.86
C GLY A 257 -6.51 -48.44 -1.37
N SER A 258 -5.39 -47.78 -1.07
CA SER A 258 -4.04 -48.29 -0.77
C SER A 258 -3.84 -49.82 -0.68
N THR A 259 -2.81 -50.36 -1.32
CA THR A 259 -1.60 -50.94 -0.69
C THR A 259 -0.74 -51.72 -1.71
N THR A 260 0.57 -51.46 -1.64
CA THR A 260 1.75 -52.30 -1.90
C THR A 260 1.61 -53.64 -2.64
N GLY A 261 2.44 -53.86 -3.68
CA GLY A 261 2.98 -55.20 -3.96
C GLY A 261 3.32 -55.59 -5.40
N THR A 262 4.63 -55.59 -5.69
CA THR A 262 5.41 -56.63 -6.41
C THR A 262 5.31 -56.87 -7.93
N GLY A 263 6.49 -56.81 -8.56
CA GLY A 263 6.97 -57.70 -9.64
C GLY A 263 6.62 -57.25 -11.07
N THR A 264 7.49 -57.29 -12.08
CA THR A 264 8.74 -58.03 -12.25
C THR A 264 9.52 -57.40 -13.43
N ALA A 265 10.83 -57.56 -13.36
CA ALA A 265 11.89 -57.13 -14.26
C ALA A 265 11.71 -57.45 -15.76
N VAL A 266 12.35 -56.63 -16.62
CA VAL A 266 13.36 -57.12 -17.58
C VAL A 266 14.54 -56.13 -17.66
N THR A 267 15.71 -56.74 -17.54
CA THR A 267 17.09 -56.27 -17.52
C THR A 267 17.64 -55.87 -18.89
N GLY A 268 18.62 -54.96 -18.91
CA GLY A 268 19.75 -54.99 -19.85
C GLY A 268 20.22 -53.61 -20.33
N THR A 269 21.18 -52.93 -19.66
CA THR A 269 22.65 -52.86 -19.97
C THR A 269 22.98 -52.40 -21.40
N GLN A 270 23.94 -51.53 -21.69
CA GLN A 270 25.10 -50.95 -20.98
C GLN A 270 25.70 -49.82 -21.87
N GLY A 271 26.58 -48.97 -21.34
CA GLY A 271 27.38 -48.05 -22.15
C GLY A 271 27.92 -46.84 -21.40
N LEU A 272 28.90 -47.10 -20.54
CA LEU A 272 29.77 -46.15 -19.84
C LEU A 272 31.00 -45.90 -20.72
N GLU A 273 31.50 -44.66 -20.82
CA GLU A 273 32.94 -44.41 -20.93
C GLU A 273 33.32 -42.92 -20.71
N THR A 274 34.18 -42.72 -19.72
CA THR A 274 35.17 -41.64 -19.54
C THR A 274 36.56 -42.27 -19.67
N PRO A 275 37.58 -41.51 -20.07
CA PRO A 275 38.76 -41.29 -19.19
C PRO A 275 39.25 -39.82 -19.29
N GLY A 276 40.11 -39.22 -18.47
CA GLY A 276 41.17 -39.67 -17.56
C GLY A 276 42.35 -38.69 -17.72
N VAL A 277 42.92 -38.20 -16.61
CA VAL A 277 43.91 -37.11 -16.49
C VAL A 277 45.36 -37.60 -16.71
N GLU A 278 46.21 -36.79 -17.33
CA GLU A 278 47.66 -36.71 -17.03
C GLU A 278 48.25 -35.36 -17.49
N GLY A 279 49.13 -34.76 -16.67
CA GLY A 279 49.72 -33.45 -16.87
C GLY A 279 51.13 -33.47 -17.45
N ASN A 280 51.64 -32.29 -17.81
CA ASN A 280 53.07 -32.01 -17.83
C ASN A 280 53.34 -30.51 -17.58
N GLU A 281 54.46 -30.26 -16.92
CA GLU A 281 54.96 -29.04 -16.31
C GLU A 281 55.66 -28.08 -17.28
N GLY A 282 55.80 -26.82 -16.85
CA GLY A 282 57.02 -26.01 -17.02
C GLY A 282 57.03 -24.97 -18.15
N ASN A 283 56.88 -23.68 -17.83
CA ASN A 283 58.03 -22.76 -17.67
C ASN A 283 57.59 -21.37 -17.17
N GLU A 284 58.46 -20.79 -16.34
CA GLU A 284 58.36 -19.58 -15.52
C GLU A 284 58.71 -18.26 -16.26
N GLY A 285 58.32 -17.15 -15.62
CA GLY A 285 59.05 -15.87 -15.56
C GLY A 285 58.53 -14.76 -16.49
N ASN A 286 58.40 -13.48 -16.10
CA ASN A 286 58.66 -12.81 -14.83
C ASN A 286 57.96 -11.43 -14.84
N GLU A 287 57.87 -10.85 -13.65
CA GLU A 287 57.16 -9.66 -13.18
C GLU A 287 57.97 -8.33 -13.33
N ALA A 288 57.24 -7.20 -13.23
CA ALA A 288 57.66 -5.83 -12.86
C ALA A 288 58.65 -5.08 -13.81
N ASP A 289 58.70 -3.75 -13.93
CA ASP A 289 58.42 -2.68 -12.97
C ASP A 289 58.35 -1.29 -13.67
N ALA A 290 57.75 -0.32 -12.96
CA ALA A 290 58.12 1.09 -12.86
C ALA A 290 58.09 2.07 -14.08
N ALA A 291 57.16 3.03 -14.00
CA ALA A 291 57.34 4.46 -14.34
C ALA A 291 58.39 5.11 -13.38
N PRO A 292 58.84 6.40 -13.47
CA PRO A 292 58.14 7.59 -14.00
C PRO A 292 59.00 8.78 -14.54
N ALA A 293 58.31 9.91 -14.83
CA ALA A 293 58.71 11.33 -14.77
C ALA A 293 59.64 11.91 -15.87
N ASP A 294 59.63 13.19 -16.29
CA ASP A 294 58.78 14.40 -16.19
C ASP A 294 59.51 15.51 -17.04
N VAL A 295 58.83 16.65 -17.27
CA VAL A 295 59.35 18.02 -17.49
C VAL A 295 59.41 18.62 -18.92
N SER A 296 58.34 19.40 -19.21
CA SER A 296 58.27 20.82 -19.62
C SER A 296 59.13 21.46 -20.73
N LYS A 297 58.42 22.20 -21.60
CA LYS A 297 58.44 23.68 -21.86
C LYS A 297 58.74 24.16 -23.30
N ASP A 298 57.78 24.98 -23.75
CA ASP A 298 57.60 25.87 -24.92
C ASP A 298 58.71 26.97 -25.05
N PRO A 299 58.86 27.74 -26.16
CA PRO A 299 57.96 28.89 -26.46
C PRO A 299 57.71 29.31 -27.95
N SER A 300 56.49 29.83 -28.19
CA SER A 300 56.06 31.04 -28.98
C SER A 300 56.32 31.11 -30.52
N THR A 301 55.43 31.65 -31.38
CA THR A 301 54.86 33.02 -31.41
C THR A 301 53.65 33.13 -32.39
N ASP A 302 52.68 33.99 -32.04
CA ASP A 302 51.57 34.54 -32.85
C ASP A 302 52.01 35.86 -33.56
N PRO A 303 51.29 36.47 -34.55
CA PRO A 303 50.25 37.46 -34.15
C PRO A 303 49.07 37.73 -35.14
N ALA A 304 47.86 37.87 -34.55
CA ALA A 304 46.86 38.97 -34.63
C ALA A 304 46.32 39.57 -35.97
N LYS A 305 44.98 39.69 -36.10
CA LYS A 305 44.22 40.97 -35.94
C LYS A 305 42.68 40.86 -36.15
N ASP A 306 41.96 41.49 -35.23
CA ASP A 306 40.53 41.91 -35.25
C ASP A 306 40.39 43.32 -35.89
N PRO A 307 39.18 43.88 -36.18
CA PRO A 307 38.54 44.75 -35.18
C PRO A 307 36.99 44.99 -35.22
N ALA A 308 36.47 45.27 -34.01
CA ALA A 308 35.62 46.42 -33.58
C ALA A 308 34.07 46.33 -33.44
N ALA A 309 33.69 46.66 -32.20
CA ALA A 309 32.41 46.91 -31.52
C ALA A 309 31.46 47.99 -32.09
N GLU A 310 30.16 47.91 -31.71
CA GLU A 310 29.42 48.93 -30.92
C GLU A 310 27.98 48.47 -30.54
N SER A 311 27.50 48.88 -29.36
CA SER A 311 26.10 48.85 -28.87
C SER A 311 25.53 50.29 -28.95
N PRO A 312 24.20 50.59 -29.01
CA PRO A 312 23.29 50.43 -27.84
C PRO A 312 21.74 50.38 -28.07
N SER A 313 21.00 50.16 -26.96
CA SER A 313 19.67 50.73 -26.59
C SER A 313 18.32 50.09 -27.04
N THR A 314 17.60 49.56 -26.02
CA THR A 314 16.14 49.66 -25.67
C THR A 314 14.98 49.23 -26.62
N PRO A 315 13.84 48.73 -26.04
CA PRO A 315 12.73 48.07 -26.75
C PRO A 315 11.54 48.99 -27.11
N PRO A 316 10.65 48.62 -28.05
CA PRO A 316 9.35 49.25 -28.20
C PRO A 316 8.19 48.39 -27.68
N GLU A 317 7.34 49.07 -26.93
CA GLU A 317 6.03 48.67 -26.41
C GLU A 317 4.92 49.04 -27.42
N ASN A 318 3.85 48.24 -27.54
CA ASN A 318 2.45 48.59 -27.14
C ASN A 318 1.30 48.03 -28.04
N LYS A 319 0.23 47.61 -27.33
CA LYS A 319 -1.21 47.45 -27.67
C LYS A 319 -1.63 46.42 -28.74
N THR A 320 -2.53 45.47 -28.45
CA THR A 320 -3.97 45.71 -28.17
C THR A 320 -4.62 44.47 -27.50
N ALA A 321 -5.58 44.68 -26.57
CA ALA A 321 -6.41 43.68 -25.86
C ALA A 321 -7.80 43.47 -26.54
N PRO A 322 -8.83 42.84 -25.91
CA PRO A 322 -9.13 41.42 -25.57
C PRO A 322 -10.42 40.92 -26.30
N PRO A 323 -11.05 39.74 -25.97
CA PRO A 323 -12.00 39.61 -24.84
C PRO A 323 -11.84 38.26 -24.07
N ASP A 324 -11.95 38.25 -22.74
CA ASP A 324 -13.18 38.12 -21.93
C ASP A 324 -13.95 36.80 -22.11
N VAL A 325 -13.75 35.87 -21.17
CA VAL A 325 -14.78 34.92 -20.73
C VAL A 325 -14.70 34.83 -19.21
N THR A 326 -15.59 35.58 -18.59
CA THR A 326 -16.00 35.41 -17.20
C THR A 326 -16.73 34.06 -17.07
N SER A 327 -16.29 33.19 -16.16
CA SER A 327 -17.14 32.17 -15.53
C SER A 327 -16.92 32.25 -14.03
N PRO A 328 -17.96 32.61 -13.24
CA PRO A 328 -17.87 32.79 -11.80
C PRO A 328 -18.01 31.47 -11.03
N GLU A 329 -17.61 31.52 -9.76
CA GLU A 329 -17.85 30.51 -8.70
C GLU A 329 -16.86 29.33 -8.61
N ALA A 330 -15.66 29.64 -8.12
CA ALA A 330 -14.82 28.67 -7.41
C ALA A 330 -14.46 29.26 -6.05
N GLU A 331 -15.45 29.37 -5.17
CA GLU A 331 -15.21 29.62 -3.75
C GLU A 331 -15.60 28.40 -2.93
N LYS A 332 -14.65 28.01 -2.07
CA LYS A 332 -14.79 27.13 -0.90
C LYS A 332 -14.56 25.62 -1.08
N SER A 333 -13.28 25.25 -1.23
CA SER A 333 -12.68 24.23 -0.36
C SER A 333 -11.18 24.53 -0.21
N ALA A 334 -10.83 25.15 0.91
CA ALA A 334 -9.45 25.41 1.26
C ALA A 334 -8.79 24.10 1.69
N ALA A 335 -8.05 23.47 0.78
CA ALA A 335 -7.03 22.49 1.14
C ALA A 335 -6.01 23.21 2.06
N ALA A 336 -5.94 22.81 3.32
CA ALA A 336 -4.92 23.31 4.23
C ALA A 336 -3.54 22.99 3.64
N LYS A 337 -2.75 24.05 3.35
CA LYS A 337 -1.40 23.92 2.82
C LYS A 337 -0.53 23.11 3.80
N ALA A 338 0.02 21.98 3.36
CA ALA A 338 0.99 21.22 4.14
C ALA A 338 2.20 22.08 4.51
N GLY A 339 2.73 21.92 5.73
CA GLY A 339 3.88 22.68 6.22
C GLY A 339 5.21 22.32 5.51
N PRO A 340 6.26 23.12 5.73
CA PRO A 340 7.57 22.92 5.10
C PRO A 340 8.18 21.55 5.47
N PRO A 341 8.98 20.95 4.57
CA PRO A 341 9.73 19.73 4.88
C PRO A 341 10.76 20.00 5.99
N LEU A 342 11.10 18.97 6.75
CA LEU A 342 12.12 19.09 7.79
C LEU A 342 13.46 19.51 7.18
N SER A 343 14.07 20.55 7.75
CA SER A 343 15.42 20.98 7.45
C SER A 343 16.24 20.99 8.74
N ILE A 344 17.46 20.45 8.70
CA ILE A 344 18.39 20.47 9.83
C ILE A 344 19.35 21.65 9.61
N PRO A 345 19.40 22.64 10.52
CA PRO A 345 20.34 23.74 10.41
C PRO A 345 21.79 23.24 10.39
N PRO A 346 22.66 23.79 9.52
CA PRO A 346 24.06 23.35 9.42
C PRO A 346 24.88 23.65 10.67
N ASP A 347 24.44 24.60 11.49
CA ASP A 347 25.04 25.05 12.76
C ASP A 347 24.35 24.45 14.00
N ALA A 348 23.47 23.47 13.81
CA ALA A 348 22.78 22.81 14.93
C ALA A 348 23.78 22.13 15.87
N ALA A 349 23.86 22.63 17.11
CA ALA A 349 24.73 22.08 18.14
C ALA A 349 24.25 20.70 18.63
N ASP A 350 25.20 19.89 19.09
CA ASP A 350 24.91 18.63 19.76
C ASP A 350 24.10 18.85 21.04
N GLY A 351 23.17 17.94 21.33
CA GLY A 351 22.27 18.02 22.50
C GLY A 351 20.79 18.03 22.12
N ALA A 352 19.97 18.76 22.87
CA ALA A 352 18.53 18.83 22.61
C ALA A 352 18.24 19.51 21.26
N ALA A 353 17.47 18.86 20.40
CA ALA A 353 17.15 19.37 19.06
C ALA A 353 16.08 20.47 19.11
N LYS A 354 16.42 21.66 19.62
CA LYS A 354 15.48 22.79 19.81
C LYS A 354 14.88 23.34 18.52
N PHE A 355 15.56 23.18 17.39
CA PHE A 355 15.01 23.58 16.08
C PHE A 355 13.80 22.73 15.65
N LEU A 356 13.53 21.62 16.35
CA LEU A 356 12.34 20.77 16.15
C LEU A 356 11.16 21.17 17.05
N ASP A 357 11.19 22.33 17.68
CA ASP A 357 10.03 22.76 18.46
C ASP A 357 8.81 22.96 17.55
N GLY A 358 7.72 22.27 17.86
CA GLY A 358 6.48 22.31 17.09
C GLY A 358 5.87 20.94 16.82
N GLN A 359 4.91 20.92 15.88
CA GLN A 359 4.24 19.71 15.42
C GLN A 359 4.83 19.24 14.09
N TYR A 360 5.06 17.93 13.97
CA TYR A 360 5.62 17.32 12.76
C TYR A 360 4.86 16.08 12.36
N ASN A 361 4.67 15.89 11.06
CA ASN A 361 4.06 14.70 10.50
C ASN A 361 5.12 13.90 9.75
N ALA A 362 5.17 12.59 10.01
CA ALA A 362 5.93 11.63 9.25
C ALA A 362 5.01 10.51 8.76
N GLY A 363 5.19 10.04 7.52
CA GLY A 363 4.29 9.02 6.99
C GLY A 363 4.60 8.46 5.60
N ALA A 364 5.44 9.11 4.80
CA ALA A 364 5.91 8.47 3.57
C ALA A 364 6.93 7.38 3.94
N GLY A 365 6.59 6.10 3.74
CA GLY A 365 7.55 4.99 3.86
C GLY A 365 7.60 4.24 5.20
N ILE A 366 6.86 4.67 6.21
CA ILE A 366 6.83 3.98 7.52
C ILE A 366 5.84 2.83 7.46
N GLN A 367 6.29 1.62 7.77
CA GLN A 367 5.46 0.42 7.79
C GLN A 367 5.49 -0.26 9.15
N ASP A 368 4.34 -0.79 9.54
CA ASP A 368 4.21 -1.59 10.73
C ASP A 368 4.96 -2.91 10.58
N ARG A 369 5.92 -3.19 11.47
CA ARG A 369 6.77 -4.38 11.38
C ARG A 369 5.99 -5.69 11.36
N ARG A 370 4.84 -5.75 12.04
CA ARG A 370 4.04 -6.98 12.15
C ARG A 370 3.11 -7.17 10.96
N THR A 371 2.57 -6.09 10.42
CA THR A 371 1.49 -6.14 9.42
C THR A 371 1.90 -5.64 8.04
N GLY A 372 3.07 -4.99 7.90
CA GLY A 372 3.56 -4.37 6.67
C GLY A 372 2.74 -3.17 6.20
N LYS A 373 1.73 -2.75 6.96
CA LYS A 373 0.81 -1.67 6.59
C LYS A 373 1.44 -0.30 6.86
N PRO A 374 1.12 0.73 6.05
CA PRO A 374 1.61 2.09 6.30
C PRO A 374 1.17 2.65 7.65
N LEU A 375 2.04 3.43 8.29
CA LEU A 375 1.77 4.18 9.53
C LEU A 375 1.93 5.68 9.30
N ARG A 376 1.12 6.48 9.99
CA ARG A 376 1.32 7.92 10.10
C ARG A 376 1.70 8.28 11.54
N LEU A 377 2.79 9.02 11.71
CA LEU A 377 3.31 9.47 12.99
C LEU A 377 3.15 10.99 13.07
N GLU A 378 2.53 11.46 14.14
CA GLU A 378 2.41 12.88 14.45
C GLU A 378 3.20 13.17 15.72
N TYR A 379 4.24 13.99 15.62
CA TYR A 379 5.09 14.38 16.72
C TYR A 379 4.69 15.75 17.23
N GLN A 380 4.77 15.93 18.55
CA GLN A 380 4.72 17.23 19.19
C GLN A 380 5.93 17.36 20.10
N LEU A 381 6.89 18.18 19.67
CA LEU A 381 8.22 18.30 20.26
C LEU A 381 8.40 19.71 20.85
N LYS A 382 9.11 19.76 21.98
CA LYS A 382 9.56 20.99 22.64
C LYS A 382 10.83 20.71 23.44
N ASP A 383 11.86 21.52 23.24
CA ASP A 383 13.17 21.40 23.92
C ASP A 383 13.76 19.98 23.82
N GLY A 384 13.61 19.33 22.67
CA GLY A 384 14.14 17.98 22.41
C GLY A 384 13.39 16.85 23.13
N LYS A 385 12.19 17.10 23.68
CA LYS A 385 11.30 16.09 24.24
C LYS A 385 9.90 16.24 23.68
N GLY A 386 9.12 15.18 23.66
CA GLY A 386 7.77 15.27 23.15
C GLY A 386 6.96 14.01 23.26
N GLN A 387 5.84 14.00 22.54
CA GLN A 387 5.03 12.81 22.31
C GLN A 387 4.88 12.54 20.81
N VAL A 388 4.77 11.27 20.47
CA VAL A 388 4.31 10.83 19.15
C VAL A 388 2.92 10.21 19.28
N THR A 389 2.07 10.47 18.29
CA THR A 389 0.82 9.77 18.05
C THR A 389 0.97 8.94 16.79
N VAL A 390 0.89 7.62 16.95
CA VAL A 390 0.90 6.64 15.87
C VAL A 390 -0.54 6.40 15.43
N HIS A 391 -0.83 6.68 14.16
CA HIS A 391 -2.09 6.35 13.51
C HIS A 391 -1.86 5.10 12.64
N GLN A 392 -2.45 3.99 13.07
CA GLN A 392 -2.37 2.72 12.36
C GLN A 392 -3.43 2.64 11.25
N ALA A 393 -3.21 1.73 10.30
CA ALA A 393 -4.09 1.55 9.15
C ALA A 393 -5.48 0.98 9.51
N ASP A 394 -5.65 0.39 10.69
CA ASP A 394 -6.92 -0.06 11.25
C ASP A 394 -7.72 1.07 11.93
N GLY A 395 -7.15 2.29 11.99
CA GLY A 395 -7.73 3.44 12.67
C GLY A 395 -7.33 3.56 14.15
N SER A 396 -6.58 2.60 14.69
CA SER A 396 -6.08 2.63 16.06
C SER A 396 -5.06 3.76 16.24
N LYS A 397 -5.15 4.45 17.38
CA LYS A 397 -4.19 5.48 17.78
C LYS A 397 -3.40 5.03 18.99
N CYS A 398 -2.08 5.11 18.91
CA CYS A 398 -1.19 4.79 20.02
C CYS A 398 -0.29 5.99 20.31
N SER A 399 -0.13 6.35 21.58
CA SER A 399 0.67 7.52 21.97
C SER A 399 1.79 7.15 22.92
N GLY A 400 2.96 7.76 22.75
CA GLY A 400 4.12 7.49 23.60
C GLY A 400 5.13 8.64 23.64
N PRO A 401 5.96 8.70 24.70
CA PRO A 401 6.97 9.73 24.86
C PRO A 401 8.17 9.49 23.92
N VAL A 402 8.72 10.58 23.40
CA VAL A 402 9.92 10.60 22.55
C VAL A 402 10.93 11.65 23.00
N SER A 403 12.19 11.46 22.62
CA SER A 403 13.25 12.46 22.75
C SER A 403 13.93 12.69 21.41
N ALA A 404 14.20 13.95 21.07
CA ALA A 404 14.92 14.36 19.88
C ALA A 404 16.28 14.97 20.25
N THR A 405 17.36 14.39 19.73
CA THR A 405 18.74 14.79 20.05
C THR A 405 19.59 14.94 18.80
N MET A 406 20.45 15.94 18.78
CA MET A 406 21.50 16.13 17.79
C MET A 406 22.81 15.53 18.29
N LYS A 407 23.49 14.79 17.42
CA LYS A 407 24.83 14.27 17.67
C LYS A 407 25.63 14.17 16.38
N GLY A 408 26.75 14.87 16.29
CA GLY A 408 27.65 14.81 15.14
C GLY A 408 26.96 15.16 13.82
N GLY A 409 26.08 16.17 13.83
CA GLY A 409 25.31 16.61 12.66
C GLY A 409 24.18 15.67 12.22
N SER A 410 23.89 14.61 12.98
CA SER A 410 22.72 13.74 12.77
C SER A 410 21.68 13.98 13.87
N LEU A 411 20.42 14.03 13.47
CA LEU A 411 19.27 14.08 14.36
C LEU A 411 18.80 12.66 14.66
N ALA A 412 18.57 12.32 15.93
CA ALA A 412 17.93 11.09 16.36
C ALA A 412 16.65 11.41 17.16
N ILE A 413 15.52 10.79 16.80
CA ILE A 413 14.29 10.79 17.58
C ILE A 413 14.07 9.37 18.10
N ASP A 414 14.25 9.20 19.41
CA ASP A 414 14.17 7.93 20.11
C ASP A 414 12.90 7.82 20.94
N SER A 415 12.31 6.64 20.93
CA SER A 415 11.20 6.23 21.79
C SER A 415 11.66 6.09 23.25
N GLN A 416 11.01 6.78 24.18
CA GLN A 416 11.31 6.71 25.61
C GLN A 416 10.47 5.64 26.34
N GLY A 417 9.82 4.76 25.58
CA GLY A 417 8.92 3.71 26.05
C GLY A 417 8.11 3.13 24.90
N GLN A 418 7.20 2.21 25.22
CA GLN A 418 6.20 1.74 24.26
C GLN A 418 5.03 2.73 24.21
N ALA A 419 4.46 2.95 23.02
CA ALA A 419 3.21 3.68 22.90
C ALA A 419 2.05 2.85 23.45
N VAL A 420 1.08 3.53 24.06
CA VAL A 420 -0.16 2.92 24.56
C VAL A 420 -1.28 3.23 23.60
N CYS A 421 -1.99 2.19 23.16
CA CYS A 421 -3.12 2.28 22.24
C CYS A 421 -4.44 2.45 23.00
N GLY A 422 -5.49 2.91 22.30
CA GLY A 422 -6.82 3.15 22.91
C GLY A 422 -7.49 1.90 23.51
N ASP A 423 -7.10 0.71 23.06
CA ASP A 423 -7.55 -0.60 23.57
C ASP A 423 -6.69 -1.11 24.76
N GLY A 424 -5.70 -0.33 25.21
CA GLY A 424 -4.76 -0.70 26.27
C GLY A 424 -3.61 -1.59 25.81
N SER A 425 -3.56 -1.96 24.52
CA SER A 425 -2.39 -2.65 23.96
C SER A 425 -1.19 -1.70 23.87
N THR A 426 0.00 -2.28 23.75
CA THR A 426 1.24 -1.51 23.60
C THR A 426 1.85 -1.68 22.22
N TYR A 427 2.53 -0.63 21.76
CA TYR A 427 3.12 -0.54 20.44
C TYR A 427 4.59 -0.14 20.52
N GLU A 428 5.46 -0.91 19.85
CA GLU A 428 6.87 -0.55 19.70
C GLU A 428 7.00 0.53 18.62
N MET A 429 7.51 1.70 18.99
CA MET A 429 7.68 2.84 18.08
C MET A 429 9.04 2.77 17.37
N PRO A 430 9.12 3.11 16.08
CA PRO A 430 10.37 3.09 15.33
C PRO A 430 11.31 4.20 15.80
N LYS A 431 12.61 3.95 15.72
CA LYS A 431 13.64 4.98 15.86
C LYS A 431 13.73 5.78 14.57
N VAL A 432 13.89 7.09 14.66
CA VAL A 432 14.08 7.95 13.49
C VAL A 432 15.46 8.57 13.53
N ASN A 433 16.21 8.48 12.43
CA ASN A 433 17.48 9.16 12.24
C ASN A 433 17.40 10.04 11.00
N CYS A 434 17.77 11.31 11.12
CA CYS A 434 17.81 12.23 9.99
C CYS A 434 19.20 12.84 9.84
N ARG A 435 19.61 13.04 8.58
CA ARG A 435 20.84 13.75 8.21
C ARG A 435 20.50 14.94 7.31
N PRO A 436 21.35 15.98 7.27
CA PRO A 436 21.22 17.04 6.29
C PRO A 436 21.27 16.44 4.88
N GLY A 437 20.23 16.65 4.08
CA GLY A 437 20.18 16.19 2.70
C GLY A 437 20.72 17.21 1.71
N ALA A 438 21.00 16.76 0.48
CA ALA A 438 21.67 17.54 -0.54
C ALA A 438 20.92 18.82 -1.00
N THR A 439 19.61 18.90 -0.73
CA THR A 439 18.70 19.96 -1.22
C THR A 439 18.03 20.73 -0.08
N THR A 440 18.67 20.86 1.09
CA THR A 440 18.16 21.49 2.34
C THR A 440 17.06 20.71 3.08
N VAL A 441 16.41 19.75 2.41
CA VAL A 441 15.50 18.78 3.05
C VAL A 441 16.32 17.71 3.75
N ALA A 442 15.92 17.32 4.96
CA ALA A 442 16.59 16.27 5.72
C ALA A 442 16.28 14.89 5.16
N ASP A 443 17.31 14.05 5.00
CA ASP A 443 17.18 12.64 4.65
C ASP A 443 16.93 11.85 5.92
N CYS A 444 15.70 11.39 6.12
CA CYS A 444 15.29 10.65 7.32
C CYS A 444 15.11 9.16 7.03
N THR A 445 15.50 8.33 8.00
CA THR A 445 15.22 6.90 8.03
C THR A 445 14.52 6.54 9.33
N GLY A 446 13.49 5.71 9.23
CA GLY A 446 12.84 5.08 10.37
C GLY A 446 13.28 3.63 10.48
N GLY A 447 13.24 3.03 11.67
CA GLY A 447 13.65 1.63 11.80
C GLY A 447 13.26 0.94 13.10
N TYR A 448 13.20 -0.39 13.02
CA TYR A 448 12.99 -1.30 14.15
C TYR A 448 14.21 -2.22 14.26
N GLY A 449 15.00 -2.06 15.34
CA GLY A 449 16.24 -2.82 15.51
C GLY A 449 17.23 -2.54 14.37
N THR A 450 17.49 -3.56 13.53
CA THR A 450 18.42 -3.49 12.38
C THR A 450 17.74 -3.13 11.06
N GLU A 451 16.41 -3.15 10.99
CA GLU A 451 15.65 -2.82 9.78
C GLU A 451 15.47 -1.30 9.69
N GLN A 452 15.74 -0.73 8.51
CA GLN A 452 15.60 0.70 8.24
C GLN A 452 14.84 0.94 6.94
N PHE A 453 14.00 1.96 6.91
CA PHE A 453 13.22 2.41 5.77
C PHE A 453 13.36 3.93 5.59
N PRO A 454 13.46 4.42 4.35
CA PRO A 454 13.46 5.86 4.11
C PRO A 454 12.11 6.45 4.51
N MET A 455 12.13 7.65 5.06
CA MET A 455 10.93 8.38 5.43
C MET A 455 11.08 9.88 5.24
N SER A 456 9.96 10.57 5.07
CA SER A 456 9.91 12.03 5.06
C SER A 456 9.22 12.56 6.30
N MET A 457 9.71 13.69 6.81
CA MET A 457 9.11 14.41 7.94
C MET A 457 8.86 15.86 7.55
N ARG A 458 7.71 16.43 7.95
CA ARG A 458 7.31 17.81 7.63
C ARG A 458 6.70 18.47 8.84
N GLN A 459 6.79 19.79 8.93
CA GLN A 459 6.06 20.53 9.96
C GLN A 459 4.56 20.44 9.69
N ALA A 460 3.75 20.28 10.74
CA ALA A 460 2.30 20.32 10.60
C ALA A 460 1.86 21.73 10.15
N ALA A 461 0.84 21.80 9.29
CA ALA A 461 0.28 23.07 8.87
C ALA A 461 -0.25 23.82 10.10
N GLU A 462 0.25 25.03 10.34
CA GLU A 462 -0.27 25.89 11.40
C GLU A 462 -1.72 26.24 11.04
N LYS A 463 -2.68 25.77 11.84
CA LYS A 463 -4.08 26.16 11.70
C LYS A 463 -4.15 27.64 12.06
N THR A 464 -4.13 28.51 11.05
CA THR A 464 -4.51 29.91 11.25
C THR A 464 -6.00 29.91 11.58
N GLU A 465 -6.32 30.16 12.85
CA GLU A 465 -7.69 30.27 13.36
C GLU A 465 -8.41 31.50 12.83
#